data_AF-A0A953WV37-F1
#
_entry.id   AF-A0A953WV37-F1
#
_cell.length_a   1.000
_cell.length_b   1.000
_cell.length_c   1.000
_cell.angle_alpha   90.00
_cell.angle_beta   90.00
_cell.angle_gamma   90.00
#
_symmetry.space_group_name_H-M   'P 1'
#
loop_
_entity.id
_entity.type
_entity.pdbx_description
1 polymer ?
#
loop_
_entity_poly.entity_id
_entity_poly.type
_entity_poly.pdbx_seq_one_letter_code
_entity_poly.pdbx_strand_id
1 'polypeptide(L)'
;AVTSAVLVFVLATPPLFAEVATALTYTANYLFASLQFQDAAAAAGQGLPGVRVAPWSHLWSLAIEEHFYLLFPLVLMLNLQRPKRMVWICLALCVAALAWRLATLHILHWPSQYNYVATDTRIDSLVWGCLLSILLHVSPDGAWRRWLVGAAPVVLAAILMLGSLMYRDEAFRESFRYTIQGIALFIGILNLYFWRPVAPVVRVLELPLMSWLGRVSYGLYLWHLPVYILTRRIAGDQLSQPAFILFAVSVTLLATSLSYYLIERPIVALRQRFGAHIPRPGAVQESANS
;
A
#
# COMPACT_ATOMS: atom_id res chain seq x y z
N ALA A 1 -7.85 2.52 30.54
CA ALA A 1 -8.98 2.59 29.59
C ALA A 1 -8.56 2.17 28.18
N VAL A 2 -7.63 2.87 27.51
CA VAL A 2 -7.12 2.48 26.16
C VAL A 2 -6.36 1.14 26.19
N THR A 3 -5.49 0.94 27.18
CA THR A 3 -4.84 -0.35 27.46
C THR A 3 -5.85 -1.46 27.72
N SER A 4 -6.96 -1.16 28.39
CA SER A 4 -8.04 -2.12 28.68
C SER A 4 -8.82 -2.53 27.41
N ALA A 5 -9.04 -1.60 26.48
CA ALA A 5 -9.69 -1.90 25.20
C ALA A 5 -8.76 -2.68 24.25
N VAL A 6 -7.46 -2.37 24.22
CA VAL A 6 -6.45 -3.15 23.49
C VAL A 6 -6.29 -4.53 24.10
N LEU A 7 -6.32 -4.65 25.43
CA LEU A 7 -6.25 -5.94 26.12
C LEU A 7 -7.51 -6.79 25.85
N VAL A 8 -8.71 -6.20 25.90
CA VAL A 8 -9.96 -6.89 25.51
C VAL A 8 -9.93 -7.29 24.03
N PHE A 9 -9.35 -6.47 23.15
CA PHE A 9 -9.17 -6.76 21.74
C PHE A 9 -8.22 -7.94 21.49
N VAL A 10 -7.06 -7.98 22.17
CA VAL A 10 -6.11 -9.09 22.11
C VAL A 10 -6.70 -10.36 22.74
N LEU A 11 -7.50 -10.25 23.79
CA LEU A 11 -8.10 -11.40 24.49
C LEU A 11 -9.35 -11.95 23.81
N ALA A 12 -10.11 -11.13 23.08
CA ALA A 12 -11.34 -11.55 22.39
C ALA A 12 -11.06 -12.25 21.04
N THR A 13 -9.93 -11.95 20.40
CA THR A 13 -9.43 -12.65 19.20
C THR A 13 -7.91 -12.79 19.32
N PRO A 14 -7.39 -13.72 20.14
CA PRO A 14 -5.95 -13.90 20.28
C PRO A 14 -5.37 -14.20 18.89
N PRO A 15 -4.44 -13.38 18.39
CA PRO A 15 -3.78 -13.69 17.14
C PRO A 15 -3.13 -15.06 17.32
N LEU A 16 -3.30 -15.94 16.33
CA LEU A 16 -2.55 -17.19 16.33
C LEU A 16 -1.07 -16.82 16.40
N PHE A 17 -0.26 -17.59 17.13
CA PHE A 17 1.18 -17.33 17.24
C PHE A 17 1.83 -17.14 15.86
N ALA A 18 1.37 -17.90 14.87
CA ALA A 18 1.78 -17.76 13.47
C ALA A 18 1.51 -16.38 12.86
N GLU A 19 0.39 -15.72 13.20
CA GLU A 19 0.07 -14.37 12.71
C GLU A 19 1.01 -13.32 13.30
N VAL A 20 1.28 -13.41 14.60
CA VAL A 20 2.24 -12.50 15.27
C VAL A 20 3.64 -12.72 14.71
N ALA A 21 4.07 -13.97 14.62
CA ALA A 21 5.39 -14.32 14.11
C ALA A 21 5.56 -13.83 12.67
N THR A 22 4.58 -14.07 11.79
CA THR A 22 4.65 -13.67 10.37
C THR A 22 4.51 -12.16 10.18
N ALA A 23 3.78 -11.46 11.04
CA ALA A 23 3.81 -9.99 11.06
C ALA A 23 5.20 -9.46 11.43
N LEU A 24 5.85 -10.04 12.45
CA LEU A 24 7.19 -9.62 12.90
C LEU A 24 8.29 -9.97 11.89
N THR A 25 8.14 -11.06 11.14
CA THR A 25 9.09 -11.46 10.09
C THR A 25 8.73 -10.91 8.71
N TYR A 26 7.69 -10.08 8.60
CA TYR A 26 7.18 -9.54 7.34
C TYR A 26 6.79 -10.60 6.30
N THR A 27 6.34 -11.78 6.74
CA THR A 27 5.92 -12.90 5.88
C THR A 27 4.41 -13.15 5.93
N ALA A 28 3.63 -12.23 6.52
CA ALA A 28 2.18 -12.36 6.68
C ALA A 28 1.45 -12.55 5.34
N ASN A 29 1.96 -11.95 4.26
CA ASN A 29 1.43 -12.12 2.91
C ASN A 29 1.58 -13.56 2.39
N TYR A 30 2.71 -14.21 2.62
CA TYR A 30 2.95 -15.59 2.20
C TYR A 30 2.27 -16.61 3.11
N LEU A 31 2.10 -16.30 4.40
CA LEU A 31 1.19 -17.07 5.25
C LEU A 31 -0.21 -17.05 4.63
N PHE A 32 -0.77 -15.87 4.36
CA PHE A 32 -2.10 -15.75 3.79
C PHE A 32 -2.23 -16.45 2.43
N ALA A 33 -1.23 -16.32 1.55
CA ALA A 33 -1.17 -17.05 0.29
C ALA A 33 -1.20 -18.57 0.52
N SER A 34 -0.43 -19.09 1.48
CA SER A 34 -0.39 -20.52 1.79
C SER A 34 -1.74 -21.06 2.28
N LEU A 35 -2.46 -20.28 3.08
CA LEU A 35 -3.81 -20.65 3.54
C LEU A 35 -4.79 -20.76 2.36
N GLN A 36 -4.66 -19.89 1.36
CA GLN A 36 -5.51 -19.95 0.16
C GLN A 36 -5.21 -21.18 -0.70
N PHE A 37 -3.94 -21.58 -0.82
CA PHE A 37 -3.60 -22.84 -1.47
C PHE A 37 -4.20 -24.04 -0.73
N GLN A 38 -4.21 -24.01 0.60
CA GLN A 38 -4.86 -25.05 1.41
C GLN A 38 -6.38 -25.05 1.20
N ASP A 39 -7.03 -23.88 1.17
CA ASP A 39 -8.46 -23.76 0.92
C ASP A 39 -8.84 -24.23 -0.50
N ALA A 40 -8.02 -23.90 -1.51
CA ALA A 40 -8.20 -24.37 -2.88
C ALA A 40 -8.03 -25.89 -2.99
N ALA A 41 -7.03 -26.46 -2.31
CA ALA A 41 -6.83 -27.91 -2.23
C ALA A 41 -7.99 -28.60 -1.50
N ALA A 42 -8.49 -28.02 -0.41
CA ALA A 42 -9.65 -28.52 0.32
C ALA A 42 -10.92 -28.49 -0.54
N ALA A 43 -11.16 -27.40 -1.29
CA ALA A 43 -12.26 -27.30 -2.25
C ALA A 43 -12.15 -28.33 -3.39
N ALA A 44 -10.94 -28.72 -3.77
CA ALA A 44 -10.67 -29.80 -4.72
C ALA A 44 -10.77 -31.21 -4.11
N GLY A 45 -11.18 -31.34 -2.84
CA GLY A 45 -11.33 -32.62 -2.13
C GLY A 45 -10.01 -33.21 -1.61
N GLN A 46 -8.94 -32.42 -1.57
CA GLN A 46 -7.57 -32.86 -1.24
C GLN A 46 -7.07 -32.33 0.13
N GLY A 47 -7.90 -31.64 0.91
CA GLY A 47 -7.48 -30.97 2.15
C GLY A 47 -8.54 -30.94 3.26
N LEU A 48 -8.10 -30.71 4.50
CA LEU A 48 -8.98 -30.49 5.65
C LEU A 48 -9.65 -29.11 5.54
N PRO A 49 -10.97 -28.97 5.73
CA PRO A 49 -11.65 -27.69 5.63
C PRO A 49 -11.35 -26.76 6.81
N GLY A 50 -11.01 -25.50 6.50
CA GLY A 50 -11.25 -24.36 7.37
C GLY A 50 -10.01 -23.77 8.04
N VAL A 51 -9.38 -22.80 7.39
CA VAL A 51 -8.59 -21.80 8.11
C VAL A 51 -9.38 -20.50 8.22
N ARG A 52 -9.60 -20.07 9.47
CA ARG A 52 -10.40 -18.89 9.79
C ARG A 52 -9.67 -17.62 9.38
N VAL A 53 -10.39 -16.67 8.80
CA VAL A 53 -9.90 -15.32 8.48
C VAL A 53 -9.30 -14.68 9.73
N ALA A 54 -7.98 -14.48 9.70
CA ALA A 54 -7.19 -13.85 10.74
C ALA A 54 -7.64 -12.38 10.98
N PRO A 55 -7.74 -11.91 12.24
CA PRO A 55 -8.02 -10.49 12.55
C PRO A 55 -7.00 -9.53 11.92
N TRP A 56 -5.78 -10.02 11.71
CA TRP A 56 -4.63 -9.27 11.18
C TRP A 56 -4.35 -9.58 9.70
N SER A 57 -5.30 -10.19 9.00
CA SER A 57 -5.12 -10.61 7.60
C SER A 57 -4.68 -9.46 6.70
N HIS A 58 -5.12 -8.22 6.94
CA HIS A 58 -4.74 -7.05 6.12
C HIS A 58 -3.23 -6.74 6.10
N LEU A 59 -2.44 -7.16 7.10
CA LEU A 59 -1.00 -6.86 7.20
C LEU A 59 -0.14 -7.39 6.03
N TRP A 60 -0.73 -8.19 5.12
CA TRP A 60 -0.08 -8.61 3.89
C TRP A 60 0.50 -7.42 3.08
N SER A 61 -0.18 -6.27 3.05
CA SER A 61 0.33 -5.14 2.26
C SER A 61 1.49 -4.44 2.95
N LEU A 62 1.52 -4.42 4.29
CA LEU A 62 2.68 -3.93 5.06
C LEU A 62 3.92 -4.80 4.81
N ALA A 63 3.75 -6.12 4.74
CA ALA A 63 4.85 -7.02 4.37
C ALA A 63 5.44 -6.69 2.99
N ILE A 64 4.60 -6.36 2.00
CA ILE A 64 5.06 -5.93 0.67
C ILE A 64 5.89 -4.63 0.76
N GLU A 65 5.40 -3.65 1.52
CA GLU A 65 6.11 -2.38 1.72
C GLU A 65 7.48 -2.60 2.35
N GLU A 66 7.58 -3.47 3.36
CA GLU A 66 8.83 -3.76 4.07
C GLU A 66 9.81 -4.52 3.19
N HIS A 67 9.35 -5.51 2.42
CA HIS A 67 10.19 -6.15 1.38
C HIS A 67 10.72 -5.12 0.37
N PHE A 68 9.87 -4.18 -0.05
CA PHE A 68 10.27 -3.12 -0.97
C PHE A 68 11.28 -2.16 -0.34
N TYR A 69 11.08 -1.73 0.90
CA TYR A 69 11.98 -0.83 1.61
C TYR A 69 13.30 -1.47 2.02
N LEU A 70 13.38 -2.79 2.11
CA LEU A 70 14.64 -3.50 2.28
C LEU A 70 15.41 -3.64 0.96
N LEU A 71 14.73 -4.03 -0.12
CA LEU A 71 15.39 -4.39 -1.39
C LEU A 71 15.62 -3.19 -2.31
N PHE A 72 14.63 -2.33 -2.49
CA PHE A 72 14.69 -1.25 -3.48
C PHE A 72 15.76 -0.20 -3.18
N PRO A 73 15.97 0.25 -1.92
CA PRO A 73 17.08 1.15 -1.60
C PRO A 73 18.45 0.56 -1.95
N LEU A 74 18.67 -0.75 -1.75
CA LEU A 74 19.92 -1.40 -2.15
C LEU A 74 20.10 -1.36 -3.67
N VAL A 75 19.05 -1.69 -4.43
CA VAL A 75 19.06 -1.59 -5.90
C VAL A 75 19.34 -0.17 -6.36
N LEU A 76 18.74 0.83 -5.70
CA LEU A 76 18.99 2.25 -5.96
C LEU A 76 20.44 2.63 -5.64
N MET A 77 20.96 2.26 -4.47
CA MET A 77 22.34 2.52 -4.04
C MET A 77 23.36 1.98 -5.03
N LEU A 78 23.18 0.75 -5.52
CA LEU A 78 24.05 0.12 -6.52
C LEU A 78 24.02 0.81 -7.90
N ASN A 79 23.04 1.68 -8.13
CA ASN A 79 22.82 2.32 -9.43
C ASN A 79 22.66 3.85 -9.34
N LEU A 80 23.08 4.49 -8.23
CA LEU A 80 22.99 5.94 -8.03
C LEU A 80 23.66 6.73 -9.17
N GLN A 81 24.81 6.24 -9.64
CA GLN A 81 25.58 6.86 -10.72
C GLN A 81 25.02 6.57 -12.12
N ARG A 82 23.96 5.76 -12.22
CA ARG A 82 23.36 5.30 -13.49
C ARG A 82 21.85 5.42 -13.47
N PRO A 83 21.29 6.64 -13.28
CA PRO A 83 19.85 6.80 -13.10
C PRO A 83 19.04 6.41 -14.36
N LYS A 84 19.63 6.49 -15.57
CA LYS A 84 19.04 5.92 -16.79
C LYS A 84 18.84 4.41 -16.72
N ARG A 85 19.77 3.67 -16.10
CA ARG A 85 19.65 2.22 -15.89
C ARG A 85 18.52 1.91 -14.90
N MET A 86 18.31 2.76 -13.89
CA MET A 86 17.20 2.61 -12.95
C MET A 86 15.83 2.72 -13.63
N VAL A 87 15.68 3.58 -14.65
CA VAL A 87 14.44 3.64 -15.46
C VAL A 87 14.15 2.27 -16.08
N TRP A 88 15.15 1.67 -16.73
CA TRP A 88 14.99 0.34 -17.35
C TRP A 88 14.75 -0.78 -16.34
N ILE A 89 15.39 -0.72 -15.17
CA ILE A 89 15.13 -1.69 -14.08
C ILE A 89 13.68 -1.56 -13.59
N CYS A 90 13.18 -0.34 -13.37
CA CYS A 90 11.80 -0.14 -12.96
C CYS A 90 10.81 -0.63 -14.03
N LEU A 91 11.06 -0.32 -15.30
CA LEU A 91 10.26 -0.84 -16.42
C LEU A 91 10.28 -2.37 -16.48
N ALA A 92 11.46 -2.97 -16.33
CA ALA A 92 11.62 -4.42 -16.31
C ALA A 92 10.86 -5.06 -15.13
N LEU A 93 10.88 -4.45 -13.95
CA LEU A 93 10.10 -4.90 -12.80
C LEU A 93 8.59 -4.82 -13.05
N CYS A 94 8.09 -3.72 -13.64
CA CYS A 94 6.67 -3.61 -14.00
C CYS A 94 6.23 -4.68 -15.01
N VAL A 95 7.06 -4.93 -16.04
CA VAL A 95 6.78 -5.96 -17.05
C VAL A 95 6.90 -7.36 -16.45
N ALA A 96 7.91 -7.62 -15.63
CA ALA A 96 8.12 -8.90 -14.98
C ALA A 96 6.96 -9.23 -14.02
N ALA A 97 6.49 -8.26 -13.22
CA ALA A 97 5.35 -8.46 -12.34
C ALA A 97 4.06 -8.80 -13.11
N LEU A 98 3.79 -8.11 -14.23
CA LEU A 98 2.66 -8.45 -15.10
C LEU A 98 2.81 -9.85 -15.72
N ALA A 99 3.97 -10.15 -16.30
CA ALA A 99 4.24 -11.46 -16.90
C ALA A 99 4.09 -12.58 -15.86
N TRP A 100 4.56 -12.35 -14.64
CA TRP A 100 4.43 -13.29 -13.54
C TRP A 100 2.97 -13.47 -13.09
N ARG A 101 2.18 -12.40 -13.00
CA ARG A 101 0.73 -12.49 -12.74
C ARG A 101 0.00 -13.30 -13.81
N LEU A 102 0.39 -13.17 -15.08
CA LEU A 102 -0.19 -13.95 -16.16
C LEU A 102 0.25 -15.42 -16.11
N ALA A 103 1.52 -15.69 -15.79
CA ALA A 103 2.04 -17.05 -15.65
C ALA A 103 1.36 -17.79 -14.49
N THR A 104 1.26 -17.16 -13.32
CA THR A 104 0.61 -17.74 -12.14
C THR A 104 -0.86 -18.10 -12.40
N LEU A 105 -1.62 -17.25 -13.12
CA LEU A 105 -3.02 -17.51 -13.42
C LEU A 105 -3.24 -18.50 -14.57
N HIS A 106 -2.54 -18.32 -15.69
CA HIS A 106 -2.86 -19.01 -16.94
C HIS A 106 -1.97 -20.23 -17.23
N ILE A 107 -0.80 -20.32 -16.61
CA ILE A 107 0.16 -21.42 -16.82
C ILE A 107 0.20 -22.32 -15.59
N LEU A 108 0.37 -21.73 -14.41
CA LEU A 108 0.50 -22.47 -13.16
C LEU A 108 -0.85 -22.77 -12.50
N HIS A 109 -1.92 -22.07 -12.90
CA HIS A 109 -3.26 -22.21 -12.35
C HIS A 109 -3.31 -22.07 -10.82
N TRP A 110 -2.51 -21.14 -10.28
CA TRP A 110 -2.52 -20.82 -8.86
C TRP A 110 -3.82 -20.08 -8.48
N PRO A 111 -4.23 -20.15 -7.20
CA PRO A 111 -5.37 -19.38 -6.72
C PRO A 111 -5.21 -17.90 -7.06
N SER A 112 -6.25 -17.29 -7.61
CA SER A 112 -6.25 -15.88 -8.05
C SER A 112 -5.85 -14.92 -6.93
N GLN A 113 -6.19 -15.27 -5.69
CA GLN A 113 -5.85 -14.52 -4.48
C GLN A 113 -4.35 -14.49 -4.16
N TYR A 114 -3.53 -15.40 -4.73
CA TYR A 114 -2.07 -15.29 -4.63
C TYR A 114 -1.59 -13.96 -5.22
N ASN A 115 -2.10 -13.60 -6.40
CA ASN A 115 -1.75 -12.36 -7.07
C ASN A 115 -2.19 -11.12 -6.29
N TYR A 116 -3.23 -11.25 -5.46
CA TYR A 116 -3.74 -10.19 -4.61
C TYR A 116 -2.75 -9.81 -3.49
N VAL A 117 -2.02 -10.78 -2.92
CA VAL A 117 -1.19 -10.58 -1.70
C VAL A 117 0.31 -10.77 -1.86
N ALA A 118 0.78 -11.51 -2.87
CA ALA A 118 2.20 -11.84 -2.98
C ALA A 118 3.05 -10.61 -3.39
N THR A 119 4.28 -10.52 -2.87
CA THR A 119 5.17 -9.37 -3.16
C THR A 119 5.59 -9.35 -4.61
N ASP A 120 5.97 -10.51 -5.15
CA ASP A 120 6.37 -10.74 -6.54
C ASP A 120 5.29 -10.34 -7.56
N THR A 121 4.02 -10.39 -7.19
CA THR A 121 2.89 -10.01 -8.06
C THR A 121 2.40 -8.58 -7.82
N ARG A 122 2.93 -7.88 -6.81
CA ARG A 122 2.43 -6.55 -6.40
C ARG A 122 3.50 -5.47 -6.34
N ILE A 123 4.78 -5.83 -6.40
CA ILE A 123 5.92 -4.91 -6.28
C ILE A 123 5.84 -3.76 -7.28
N ASP A 124 5.27 -3.99 -8.47
CA ASP A 124 5.08 -2.97 -9.50
C ASP A 124 4.19 -1.81 -9.05
N SER A 125 3.26 -2.05 -8.11
CA SER A 125 2.38 -1.01 -7.55
C SER A 125 3.17 0.13 -6.89
N LEU A 126 4.33 -0.18 -6.29
CA LEU A 126 5.25 0.81 -5.69
C LEU A 126 6.26 1.33 -6.72
N VAL A 127 6.70 0.46 -7.64
CA VAL A 127 7.68 0.79 -8.69
C VAL A 127 7.16 1.86 -9.64
N TRP A 128 5.85 1.93 -9.93
CA TRP A 128 5.28 3.01 -10.77
C TRP A 128 5.60 4.42 -10.25
N GLY A 129 5.50 4.62 -8.93
CA GLY A 129 5.87 5.91 -8.31
C GLY A 129 7.37 6.19 -8.39
N CYS A 130 8.20 5.17 -8.19
CA CYS A 130 9.66 5.29 -8.31
C CYS A 130 10.08 5.60 -9.75
N LEU A 131 9.47 4.91 -10.72
CA LEU A 131 9.68 5.15 -12.15
C LEU A 131 9.37 6.60 -12.51
N LEU A 132 8.24 7.14 -12.03
CA LEU A 132 7.87 8.54 -12.25
C LEU A 132 8.94 9.50 -11.69
N SER A 133 9.33 9.30 -10.43
CA SER A 133 10.34 10.13 -9.77
C SER A 133 11.69 10.09 -10.49
N ILE A 134 12.15 8.91 -10.89
CA ILE A 134 13.45 8.73 -11.55
C ILE A 134 13.40 9.30 -12.97
N LEU A 135 12.30 9.12 -13.70
CA LEU A 135 12.14 9.68 -15.04
C LEU A 135 12.15 11.21 -15.02
N LEU A 136 11.51 11.82 -14.02
CA LEU A 136 11.55 13.27 -13.79
C LEU A 136 12.95 13.77 -13.38
N HIS A 137 13.75 12.96 -12.70
CA HIS A 137 15.13 13.30 -12.39
C HIS A 137 16.05 13.21 -13.61
N VAL A 138 15.94 12.13 -14.41
CA VAL A 138 16.82 11.85 -15.55
C VAL A 138 16.51 12.73 -16.77
N SER A 139 15.22 13.01 -17.00
CA SER A 139 14.76 13.74 -18.17
C SER A 139 13.65 14.70 -17.77
N PRO A 140 13.96 15.75 -16.97
CA PRO A 140 12.96 16.70 -16.46
C PRO A 140 12.09 17.24 -17.58
N ASP A 141 12.71 17.75 -18.65
CA ASP A 141 12.05 18.35 -19.83
C ASP A 141 11.96 17.40 -21.03
N GLY A 142 11.91 16.10 -20.78
CA GLY A 142 11.85 15.11 -21.84
C GLY A 142 10.63 15.27 -22.74
N ALA A 143 10.80 14.99 -24.05
CA ALA A 143 9.73 15.02 -25.02
C ALA A 143 8.57 14.05 -24.70
N TRP A 144 8.78 13.07 -23.81
CA TRP A 144 7.73 12.19 -23.30
C TRP A 144 6.66 12.96 -22.49
N ARG A 145 7.06 14.00 -21.73
CA ARG A 145 6.17 14.75 -20.85
C ARG A 145 5.09 15.49 -21.64
N ARG A 146 5.41 16.01 -22.83
CA ARG A 146 4.45 16.72 -23.69
C ARG A 146 3.28 15.84 -24.13
N TRP A 147 3.48 14.52 -24.15
CA TRP A 147 2.45 13.54 -24.52
C TRP A 147 1.62 13.06 -23.34
N LEU A 148 2.15 13.20 -22.12
CA LEU A 148 1.50 12.70 -20.89
C LEU A 148 0.91 13.81 -20.02
N VAL A 149 1.18 15.09 -20.31
CA VAL A 149 0.62 16.24 -19.60
C VAL A 149 -0.44 16.92 -20.45
N GLY A 150 -1.65 17.06 -19.93
CA GLY A 150 -2.76 17.74 -20.62
C GLY A 150 -4.12 17.10 -20.35
N ALA A 151 -5.17 17.69 -20.92
CA ALA A 151 -6.55 17.23 -20.73
C ALA A 151 -6.76 15.78 -21.21
N ALA A 152 -6.27 15.44 -22.40
CA ALA A 152 -6.43 14.09 -22.96
C ALA A 152 -5.77 13.00 -22.09
N PRO A 153 -4.50 13.14 -21.64
CA PRO A 153 -3.91 12.21 -20.68
C PRO A 153 -4.67 12.09 -19.35
N VAL A 154 -5.19 13.20 -18.81
CA VAL A 154 -6.00 13.16 -17.57
C VAL A 154 -7.30 12.39 -17.76
N VAL A 155 -8.01 12.65 -18.86
CA VAL A 155 -9.24 11.92 -19.20
C VAL A 155 -8.92 10.43 -19.41
N LEU A 156 -7.82 10.12 -20.10
CA LEU A 156 -7.37 8.74 -20.27
C LEU A 156 -7.06 8.08 -18.92
N ALA A 157 -6.33 8.74 -18.03
CA ALA A 157 -6.04 8.23 -16.69
C ALA A 157 -7.33 7.96 -15.88
N ALA A 158 -8.31 8.88 -15.97
CA ALA A 158 -9.61 8.70 -15.33
C ALA A 158 -10.38 7.51 -15.92
N ILE A 159 -10.41 7.37 -17.25
CA ILE A 159 -11.06 6.23 -17.95
C ILE A 159 -10.39 4.92 -17.58
N LEU A 160 -9.06 4.85 -17.60
CA LEU A 160 -8.31 3.66 -17.22
C LEU A 160 -8.58 3.28 -15.76
N MET A 161 -8.57 4.27 -14.85
CA MET A 161 -8.85 4.03 -13.44
C MET A 161 -10.29 3.55 -13.24
N LEU A 162 -11.29 4.32 -13.68
CA LEU A 162 -12.70 3.99 -13.50
C LEU A 162 -13.10 2.70 -14.23
N GLY A 163 -12.63 2.51 -15.46
CA GLY A 163 -12.83 1.30 -16.24
C GLY A 163 -12.27 0.06 -15.54
N SER A 164 -11.08 0.18 -14.92
CA SER A 164 -10.49 -0.92 -14.14
C SER A 164 -11.30 -1.29 -12.89
N LEU A 165 -12.12 -0.38 -12.36
CA LEU A 165 -13.00 -0.63 -11.22
C LEU A 165 -14.37 -1.20 -11.64
N MET A 166 -14.84 -0.84 -12.83
CA MET A 166 -16.13 -1.28 -13.38
C MET A 166 -16.08 -2.68 -13.97
N TYR A 167 -14.96 -3.07 -14.57
CA TYR A 167 -14.80 -4.41 -15.11
C TYR A 167 -14.52 -5.43 -13.99
N ARG A 168 -15.45 -6.37 -13.77
CA ARG A 168 -15.45 -7.25 -12.58
C ARG A 168 -14.97 -8.68 -12.82
N ASP A 169 -14.47 -8.99 -14.02
CA ASP A 169 -13.87 -10.29 -14.33
C ASP A 169 -12.70 -10.60 -13.38
N GLU A 170 -12.65 -11.83 -12.88
CA GLU A 170 -11.68 -12.25 -11.87
C GLU A 170 -10.26 -12.30 -12.41
N ALA A 171 -10.06 -12.88 -13.60
CA ALA A 171 -8.75 -13.00 -14.22
C ALA A 171 -8.15 -11.60 -14.47
N PHE A 172 -8.95 -10.67 -15.00
CA PHE A 172 -8.51 -9.28 -15.18
C PHE A 172 -8.15 -8.59 -13.85
N ARG A 173 -9.01 -8.74 -12.84
CA ARG A 173 -8.84 -8.07 -11.54
C ARG A 173 -7.54 -8.45 -10.87
N GLU A 174 -7.15 -9.71 -10.99
CA GLU A 174 -5.95 -10.25 -10.36
C GLU A 174 -4.73 -10.29 -11.31
N SER A 175 -4.82 -9.66 -12.49
CA SER A 175 -3.69 -9.55 -13.45
C SER A 175 -3.48 -8.13 -13.98
N PHE A 176 -4.20 -7.76 -15.04
CA PHE A 176 -4.01 -6.52 -15.80
C PHE A 176 -4.45 -5.28 -15.02
N ARG A 177 -5.45 -5.43 -14.15
CA ARG A 177 -6.00 -4.31 -13.36
C ARG A 177 -4.90 -3.53 -12.64
N TYR A 178 -3.96 -4.23 -12.00
CA TYR A 178 -2.89 -3.59 -11.24
C TYR A 178 -1.96 -2.76 -12.14
N THR A 179 -1.59 -3.29 -13.30
CA THR A 179 -0.78 -2.55 -14.29
C THR A 179 -1.53 -1.33 -14.81
N ILE A 180 -2.80 -1.48 -15.14
CA ILE A 180 -3.65 -0.38 -15.66
C ILE A 180 -3.79 0.72 -14.61
N GLN A 181 -4.02 0.35 -13.35
CA GLN A 181 -4.08 1.30 -12.25
C GLN A 181 -2.74 2.00 -12.00
N GLY A 182 -1.63 1.28 -12.10
CA GLY A 182 -0.29 1.85 -12.03
C GLY A 182 -0.02 2.89 -13.12
N ILE A 183 -0.38 2.59 -14.37
CA ILE A 183 -0.29 3.53 -15.50
C ILE A 183 -1.20 4.74 -15.27
N ALA A 184 -2.45 4.51 -14.85
CA ALA A 184 -3.40 5.58 -14.59
C ALA A 184 -2.93 6.52 -13.48
N LEU A 185 -2.38 5.97 -12.38
CA LEU A 185 -1.82 6.75 -11.27
C LEU A 185 -0.55 7.48 -11.69
N PHE A 186 0.33 6.85 -12.47
CA PHE A 186 1.52 7.50 -13.03
C PHE A 186 1.14 8.77 -13.80
N ILE A 187 0.17 8.66 -14.73
CA ILE A 187 -0.30 9.79 -15.54
C ILE A 187 -1.05 10.81 -14.67
N GLY A 188 -1.90 10.35 -13.75
CA GLY A 188 -2.69 11.20 -12.86
C GLY A 188 -1.81 12.06 -11.96
N ILE A 189 -0.85 11.44 -11.26
CA ILE A 189 0.08 12.14 -10.36
C ILE A 189 0.97 13.11 -11.13
N LEU A 190 1.46 12.73 -12.31
CA LEU A 190 2.22 13.62 -13.19
C LEU A 190 1.42 14.90 -13.51
N ASN A 191 0.12 14.76 -13.82
CA ASN A 191 -0.73 15.91 -14.15
C ASN A 191 -1.09 16.75 -12.92
N LEU A 192 -1.24 16.15 -11.73
CA LEU A 192 -1.42 16.92 -10.48
C LEU A 192 -0.24 17.87 -10.23
N TYR A 193 0.97 17.50 -10.66
CA TYR A 193 2.17 18.35 -10.51
C TYR A 193 2.33 19.38 -11.64
N PHE A 194 2.16 18.98 -12.90
CA PHE A 194 2.50 19.83 -14.06
C PHE A 194 1.32 20.54 -14.73
N TRP A 195 0.09 20.02 -14.61
CA TRP A 195 -1.06 20.55 -15.36
C TRP A 195 -1.91 21.49 -14.50
N ARG A 196 -1.71 22.80 -14.68
CA ARG A 196 -2.38 23.85 -13.89
C ARG A 196 -3.91 23.69 -13.75
N PRO A 197 -4.68 23.25 -14.76
CA PRO A 197 -6.12 23.08 -14.62
C PRO A 197 -6.57 22.11 -13.53
N VAL A 198 -5.74 21.13 -13.10
CA VAL A 198 -6.06 20.24 -11.97
C VAL A 198 -5.61 20.78 -10.61
N ALA A 199 -5.00 21.97 -10.54
CA ALA A 199 -4.62 22.60 -9.27
C ALA A 199 -5.76 22.74 -8.24
N PRO A 200 -7.04 22.97 -8.62
CA PRO A 200 -8.14 22.92 -7.65
C PRO A 200 -8.24 21.58 -6.90
N VAL A 201 -7.93 20.46 -7.54
CA VAL A 201 -7.92 19.13 -6.90
C VAL A 201 -6.86 19.07 -5.82
N VAL A 202 -5.65 19.56 -6.10
CA VAL A 202 -4.56 19.64 -5.11
C VAL A 202 -4.97 20.49 -3.92
N ARG A 203 -5.59 21.67 -4.16
CA ARG A 203 -6.09 22.54 -3.07
C ARG A 203 -7.12 21.85 -2.16
N VAL A 204 -7.97 20.99 -2.72
CA VAL A 204 -8.91 20.18 -1.91
C VAL A 204 -8.17 19.14 -1.08
N LEU A 205 -7.15 18.48 -1.65
CA LEU A 205 -6.32 17.50 -0.93
C LEU A 205 -5.45 18.15 0.17
N GLU A 206 -5.12 19.43 0.02
CA GLU A 206 -4.38 20.23 1.00
C GLU A 206 -5.25 20.81 2.11
N LEU A 207 -6.58 20.62 2.07
CA LEU A 207 -7.45 21.04 3.17
C LEU A 207 -7.00 20.42 4.50
N PRO A 208 -7.16 21.12 5.65
CA PRO A 208 -6.67 20.65 6.94
C PRO A 208 -7.15 19.25 7.31
N LEU A 209 -8.41 18.92 6.98
CA LEU A 209 -8.98 17.60 7.23
C LEU A 209 -8.34 16.52 6.35
N MET A 210 -8.18 16.77 5.04
CA MET A 210 -7.55 15.82 4.12
C MET A 210 -6.08 15.58 4.49
N SER A 211 -5.36 16.66 4.82
CA SER A 211 -3.99 16.59 5.31
C SER A 211 -3.87 15.87 6.66
N TRP A 212 -4.85 16.04 7.55
CA TRP A 212 -4.91 15.29 8.81
C TRP A 212 -5.16 13.80 8.58
N LEU A 213 -6.12 13.44 7.70
CA LEU A 213 -6.39 12.05 7.32
C LEU A 213 -5.15 11.38 6.71
N GLY A 214 -4.40 12.11 5.87
CA GLY A 214 -3.12 11.63 5.33
C GLY A 214 -2.10 11.33 6.43
N ARG A 215 -1.97 12.20 7.43
CA ARG A 215 -1.04 12.00 8.56
C ARG A 215 -1.38 10.81 9.44
N VAL A 216 -2.67 10.50 9.61
CA VAL A 216 -3.14 9.38 10.44
C VAL A 216 -3.47 8.13 9.62
N SER A 217 -3.17 8.14 8.31
CA SER A 217 -3.54 7.07 7.37
C SER A 217 -2.99 5.70 7.75
N TYR A 218 -1.78 5.63 8.30
CA TYR A 218 -1.19 4.40 8.81
C TYR A 218 -2.03 3.80 9.94
N GLY A 219 -2.38 4.61 10.95
CA GLY A 219 -3.27 4.17 12.02
C GLY A 219 -4.68 3.83 11.52
N LEU A 220 -5.22 4.56 10.53
CA LEU A 220 -6.51 4.21 9.92
C LEU A 220 -6.45 2.82 9.31
N TYR A 221 -5.41 2.55 8.53
CA TYR A 221 -5.18 1.26 7.91
C TYR A 221 -5.01 0.13 8.94
N LEU A 222 -4.31 0.35 10.05
CA LEU A 222 -4.17 -0.68 11.08
C LEU A 222 -5.49 -0.99 11.81
N TRP A 223 -6.28 0.04 12.14
CA TRP A 223 -7.44 -0.14 13.01
C TRP A 223 -8.72 -0.52 12.26
N HIS A 224 -8.86 -0.19 10.97
CA HIS A 224 -10.14 -0.34 10.26
C HIS A 224 -10.66 -1.79 10.21
N LEU A 225 -9.82 -2.77 9.85
CA LEU A 225 -10.26 -4.17 9.71
C LEU A 225 -10.53 -4.82 11.08
N PRO A 226 -9.65 -4.67 12.09
CA PRO A 226 -9.95 -5.05 13.48
C PRO A 226 -11.29 -4.52 13.99
N VAL A 227 -11.54 -3.22 13.84
CA VAL A 227 -12.77 -2.57 14.28
C VAL A 227 -13.97 -3.12 13.51
N TYR A 228 -13.84 -3.31 12.20
CA TYR A 228 -14.89 -3.91 11.37
C TYR A 228 -15.26 -5.32 11.86
N ILE A 229 -14.28 -6.20 12.05
CA ILE A 229 -14.48 -7.59 12.49
C ILE A 229 -15.12 -7.62 13.88
N LEU A 230 -14.60 -6.82 14.82
CA LEU A 230 -15.11 -6.78 16.19
C LEU A 230 -16.55 -6.24 16.24
N THR A 231 -16.81 -5.16 15.50
CA THR A 231 -18.16 -4.59 15.40
C THR A 231 -19.14 -5.63 14.84
N ARG A 232 -18.77 -6.38 13.79
CA ARG A 232 -19.62 -7.45 13.25
C ARG A 232 -19.84 -8.58 14.24
N ARG A 233 -18.83 -8.96 15.02
CA ARG A 233 -18.97 -10.02 16.02
C ARG A 233 -19.88 -9.63 17.19
N ILE A 234 -19.78 -8.39 17.67
CA ILE A 234 -20.55 -7.92 18.83
C ILE A 234 -21.98 -7.55 18.43
N ALA A 235 -22.14 -6.72 17.39
CA ALA A 235 -23.44 -6.21 16.98
C ALA A 235 -24.22 -7.18 16.08
N GLY A 236 -23.54 -8.17 15.48
CA GLY A 236 -24.15 -9.07 14.49
C GLY A 236 -24.78 -8.30 13.33
N ASP A 237 -25.94 -8.75 12.88
CA ASP A 237 -26.76 -8.10 11.86
C ASP A 237 -27.88 -7.21 12.46
N GLN A 238 -27.76 -6.86 13.75
CA GLN A 238 -28.77 -6.04 14.44
C GLN A 238 -28.74 -4.56 13.99
N LEU A 239 -27.59 -4.10 13.47
CA LEU A 239 -27.45 -2.76 12.93
C LEU A 239 -27.79 -2.75 11.44
N SER A 240 -28.55 -1.74 11.01
CA SER A 240 -28.70 -1.45 9.58
C SER A 240 -27.33 -1.17 8.95
N GLN A 241 -27.16 -1.51 7.67
CA GLN A 241 -25.87 -1.34 6.99
C GLN A 241 -25.29 0.09 7.10
N PRO A 242 -26.08 1.18 6.95
CA PRO A 242 -25.55 2.53 7.14
C PRO A 242 -25.12 2.81 8.58
N ALA A 243 -25.89 2.34 9.57
CA ALA A 243 -25.56 2.51 10.98
C ALA A 243 -24.28 1.76 11.35
N PHE A 244 -24.12 0.54 10.82
CA PHE A 244 -22.89 -0.24 10.97
C PHE A 244 -21.67 0.49 10.39
N ILE A 245 -21.77 1.01 9.16
CA ILE A 245 -20.66 1.74 8.52
C ILE A 245 -20.30 2.98 9.33
N LEU A 246 -21.30 3.79 9.71
CA LEU A 246 -21.09 5.00 10.48
C LEU A 246 -20.41 4.70 11.82
N PHE A 247 -20.87 3.66 12.53
CA PHE A 247 -20.28 3.23 13.79
C PHE A 247 -18.84 2.74 13.60
N ALA A 248 -18.60 1.84 12.65
CA ALA A 248 -17.27 1.28 12.41
C ALA A 248 -16.25 2.37 12.00
N VAL A 249 -16.64 3.30 11.13
CA VAL A 249 -15.80 4.45 10.75
C VAL A 249 -15.52 5.35 11.95
N SER A 250 -16.54 5.64 12.76
CA SER A 250 -16.38 6.50 13.96
C SER A 250 -15.43 5.87 14.99
N VAL A 251 -15.59 4.57 15.26
CA VAL A 251 -14.71 3.84 16.18
C VAL A 251 -13.30 3.72 15.62
N THR A 252 -13.15 3.50 14.32
CA THR A 252 -11.83 3.48 13.65
C THR A 252 -11.14 4.83 13.80
N LEU A 253 -11.83 5.93 13.46
CA LEU A 253 -11.28 7.29 13.58
C LEU A 253 -10.90 7.60 15.03
N LEU A 254 -11.70 7.19 16.01
CA LEU A 254 -11.37 7.35 17.42
C LEU A 254 -10.13 6.55 17.81
N ALA A 255 -10.09 5.25 17.49
CA ALA A 255 -8.95 4.38 17.80
C ALA A 255 -7.66 4.89 17.16
N THR A 256 -7.72 5.26 15.88
CA THR A 256 -6.61 5.87 15.16
C THR A 256 -6.17 7.18 15.77
N SER A 257 -7.10 8.07 16.14
CA SER A 257 -6.75 9.35 16.78
C SER A 257 -6.05 9.13 18.11
N LEU A 258 -6.57 8.22 18.93
CA LEU A 258 -5.95 7.86 20.21
C LEU A 258 -4.55 7.25 20.01
N SER A 259 -4.39 6.31 19.07
CA SER A 259 -3.09 5.73 18.70
C SER A 259 -2.10 6.83 18.29
N TYR A 260 -2.53 7.71 17.37
CA TYR A 260 -1.69 8.75 16.82
C TYR A 260 -1.20 9.73 17.90
N TYR A 261 -2.12 10.26 18.71
CA TYR A 261 -1.78 11.30 19.68
C TYR A 261 -1.10 10.75 20.94
N LEU A 262 -1.40 9.53 21.36
CA LEU A 262 -0.88 8.95 22.61
C LEU A 262 0.37 8.09 22.41
N ILE A 263 0.59 7.54 21.21
CA ILE A 263 1.68 6.59 20.95
C ILE A 263 2.59 7.12 19.86
N GLU A 264 2.07 7.32 18.66
CA GLU A 264 2.90 7.63 17.48
C GLU A 264 3.58 9.00 17.61
N ARG A 265 2.81 10.05 17.91
CA ARG A 265 3.34 11.42 18.04
C ARG A 265 4.40 11.54 19.15
N PRO A 266 4.22 10.97 20.36
CA PRO A 266 5.29 10.92 21.36
C PRO A 266 6.54 10.17 20.91
N ILE A 267 6.39 9.01 20.25
CA ILE A 267 7.54 8.23 19.75
C ILE A 267 8.31 9.00 18.67
N VAL A 268 7.60 9.66 17.74
CA VAL A 268 8.23 10.51 16.72
C VAL A 268 8.99 11.67 17.38
N ALA A 269 8.42 12.31 18.41
CA ALA A 269 9.11 13.36 19.15
C ALA A 269 10.36 12.84 19.89
N LEU A 270 10.30 11.64 20.49
CA LEU A 270 11.46 11.00 21.10
C LEU A 270 12.54 10.67 20.06
N ARG A 271 12.16 10.14 18.89
CA ARG A 271 13.09 9.89 17.78
C ARG A 271 13.76 11.17 17.30
N GLN A 272 13.04 12.28 17.20
CA GLN A 272 13.65 13.57 16.82
C GLN A 272 14.62 14.09 17.88
N ARG A 273 14.35 13.82 19.16
CA ARG A 273 15.19 14.24 20.28
C ARG A 273 16.46 13.40 20.45
N PHE A 274 16.39 12.09 20.18
CA PHE A 274 17.47 11.12 20.45
C PHE A 274 18.06 10.46 19.19
N GLY A 275 17.47 10.68 18.01
CA GLY A 275 17.95 10.15 16.74
C GLY A 275 19.13 10.96 16.18
N ALA A 276 20.05 10.25 15.50
CA ALA A 276 21.19 10.84 14.84
C ALA A 276 20.74 11.97 13.89
N HIS A 277 21.12 13.20 14.22
CA HIS A 277 21.03 14.32 13.30
C HIS A 277 21.91 13.96 12.11
N ILE A 278 21.31 13.53 10.99
CA ILE A 278 22.04 13.50 9.72
C ILE A 278 22.38 14.96 9.45
N PRO A 279 23.67 15.37 9.50
CA PRO A 279 24.03 16.74 9.21
C PRO A 279 23.55 17.04 7.78
N ARG A 280 22.87 18.17 7.59
CA ARG A 280 22.52 18.63 6.25
C ARG A 280 23.84 18.73 5.46
N PRO A 281 23.95 18.13 4.25
CA PRO A 281 25.12 18.33 3.41
C PRO A 281 25.19 19.83 3.06
N GLY A 282 26.12 20.53 3.70
CA GLY A 282 26.27 21.98 3.69
C GLY A 282 26.98 22.54 4.92
N ALA A 283 26.92 21.86 6.07
CA ALA A 283 27.54 22.36 7.31
C ALA A 283 29.08 22.17 7.40
N VAL A 284 29.71 21.49 6.43
CA VAL A 284 31.17 21.23 6.43
C VAL A 284 31.96 22.32 5.70
N GLN A 285 31.31 23.20 4.94
CA GLN A 285 32.01 24.27 4.18
C GLN A 285 32.27 25.54 4.98
N GLU A 286 31.57 25.79 6.09
CA GLU A 286 31.79 27.01 6.90
C GLU A 286 32.96 26.90 7.89
N SER A 287 33.37 25.69 8.30
CA SER A 287 34.46 25.53 9.28
C SER A 287 35.87 25.47 8.66
N ALA A 288 36.00 25.61 7.34
CA ALA A 288 37.28 25.59 6.63
C ALA A 288 37.79 27.00 6.24
N ASN A 289 36.98 28.04 6.46
CA ASN A 289 37.28 29.43 6.10
C ASN A 289 37.31 30.39 7.30
N SER A 290 37.45 29.87 8.53
CA SER A 290 37.64 30.67 9.75
C SER A 290 39.01 30.41 10.36
#